data_AF-A0A0G9MK90-F1
#
_entry.id   AF-A0A0G9MK90-F1
#
_cell.length_a   1.000
_cell.length_b   1.000
_cell.length_c   1.000
_cell.angle_alpha   90.00
_cell.angle_beta   90.00
_cell.angle_gamma   90.00
#
_symmetry.space_group_name_H-M   'P 1'
#
loop_
_entity.id
_entity.type
_entity.pdbx_description
1 polymer ?
#
loop_
_entity_poly.entity_id
_entity_poly.type
_entity_poly.pdbx_seq_one_letter_code
_entity_poly.pdbx_strand_id
1 'polypeptide(L)'
;MESGTTNEVRVKVRAKTGGSIDLEVLDISAGGCMVDFHGSAARPGERVLATLPGLSALPGELVWAEDGRAGIAFETPLHETVLDRLAQLLAR
;
A
#
# COMPACT_ATOMS: atom_id res chain seq x y z
N MET A 1 -11.31 13.22 24.57
CA MET A 1 -11.02 12.04 23.73
C MET A 1 -10.73 12.58 22.35
N GLU A 2 -9.55 13.14 22.19
CA GLU A 2 -9.15 13.82 20.96
C GLU A 2 -8.70 12.70 20.00
N SER A 3 -9.60 12.33 19.09
CA SER A 3 -9.23 11.55 17.91
C SER A 3 -8.29 12.42 17.10
N GLY A 4 -7.00 12.30 17.38
CA GLY A 4 -5.95 12.94 16.61
C GLY A 4 -6.14 12.56 15.15
N THR A 5 -6.21 13.56 14.29
CA THR A 5 -6.11 13.40 12.84
C THR A 5 -4.75 12.74 12.54
N THR A 6 -4.70 11.41 12.57
CA THR A 6 -3.61 10.67 11.94
C THR A 6 -3.78 10.92 10.45
N ASN A 7 -2.78 11.52 9.84
CA ASN A 7 -2.76 11.74 8.40
C ASN A 7 -2.46 10.39 7.72
N GLU A 8 -3.46 9.50 7.69
CA GLU A 8 -3.32 8.14 7.19
C GLU A 8 -3.08 8.16 5.67
N VAL A 9 -1.86 7.85 5.24
CA VAL A 9 -1.61 7.56 3.81
C VAL A 9 -2.30 6.25 3.49
N ARG A 10 -3.22 6.27 2.53
CA ARG A 10 -3.96 5.07 2.11
C ARG A 10 -3.58 4.64 0.71
N VAL A 11 -3.52 3.33 0.51
CA VAL A 11 -3.35 2.70 -0.79
C VAL A 11 -4.61 1.92 -1.13
N LYS A 12 -5.14 2.19 -2.32
CA LYS A 12 -6.23 1.39 -2.88
C LYS A 12 -5.64 0.18 -3.58
N VAL A 13 -5.92 -1.00 -3.05
CA VAL A 13 -5.47 -2.28 -3.60
C VAL A 13 -6.64 -2.92 -4.34
N ARG A 14 -6.48 -3.13 -5.65
CA ARG A 14 -7.46 -3.82 -6.47
C ARG A 14 -6.95 -5.20 -6.86
N ALA A 15 -7.68 -6.23 -6.45
CA ALA A 15 -7.44 -7.61 -6.84
C ALA A 15 -7.80 -7.84 -8.31
N LYS A 16 -7.11 -8.79 -8.95
CA LYS A 16 -7.43 -9.22 -10.32
C LYS A 16 -8.86 -9.76 -10.46
N THR A 17 -9.42 -10.33 -9.38
CA THR A 17 -10.79 -10.86 -9.30
C THR A 17 -11.87 -9.79 -9.33
N GLY A 18 -11.50 -8.49 -9.24
CA GLY A 18 -12.39 -7.35 -9.39
C GLY A 18 -12.69 -6.59 -8.09
N GLY A 19 -12.40 -7.19 -6.92
CA GLY A 19 -12.54 -6.52 -5.63
C GLY A 19 -11.49 -5.42 -5.43
N SER A 20 -11.82 -4.40 -4.65
CA SER A 20 -10.84 -3.41 -4.19
C SER A 20 -11.05 -3.06 -2.73
N ILE A 21 -9.94 -2.82 -2.03
CA ILE A 21 -9.91 -2.41 -0.63
C ILE A 21 -8.94 -1.24 -0.47
N ASP A 22 -9.27 -0.31 0.40
CA ASP A 22 -8.40 0.80 0.79
C ASP A 22 -7.73 0.43 2.12
N LEU A 23 -6.41 0.46 2.14
CA LEU A 23 -5.59 0.03 3.28
C LEU A 23 -4.69 1.17 3.72
N GLU A 24 -4.39 1.23 5.03
CA GLU A 24 -3.41 2.16 5.57
C GLU A 24 -2.00 1.71 5.16
N VAL A 25 -1.18 2.65 4.72
CA VAL A 25 0.25 2.42 4.42
C VAL A 25 1.03 2.65 5.72
N LEU A 26 1.72 1.62 6.17
CA LEU A 26 2.54 1.65 7.38
C LEU A 26 4.00 2.00 7.08
N ASP A 27 4.49 1.60 5.91
CA ASP A 27 5.85 1.86 5.45
C ASP A 27 5.92 1.87 3.92
N ILE A 28 6.88 2.60 3.35
CA ILE A 28 7.06 2.67 1.90
C ILE A 28 8.54 2.65 1.50
N SER A 29 8.82 1.97 0.40
CA SER A 29 10.13 1.87 -0.22
C SER A 29 10.02 2.04 -1.73
N ALA A 30 11.16 2.14 -2.42
CA ALA A 30 11.17 2.16 -3.88
C ALA A 30 10.52 0.91 -4.48
N GLY A 31 10.67 -0.25 -3.83
CA GLY A 31 10.22 -1.54 -4.36
C GLY A 31 8.81 -1.95 -3.93
N GLY A 32 8.16 -1.22 -3.03
CA GLY A 32 6.89 -1.68 -2.46
C GLY A 32 6.42 -0.87 -1.26
N CYS A 33 5.30 -1.27 -0.69
CA CYS A 33 4.79 -0.73 0.56
C CYS A 33 4.33 -1.81 1.54
N MET A 34 4.39 -1.49 2.82
CA MET A 34 3.76 -2.25 3.89
C MET A 34 2.40 -1.62 4.19
N VAL A 35 1.38 -2.44 4.36
CA VAL A 35 0.03 -2.00 4.66
C VAL A 35 -0.52 -2.67 5.91
N ASP A 36 -1.40 -1.96 6.60
CA ASP A 36 -2.32 -2.55 7.56
C ASP A 36 -3.32 -3.41 6.78
N PHE A 37 -3.38 -4.68 7.12
CA PHE A 37 -4.08 -5.73 6.37
C PHE A 37 -5.06 -6.50 7.28
N HIS A 38 -5.66 -5.83 8.26
CA HIS A 38 -6.67 -6.45 9.10
C HIS A 38 -7.98 -6.73 8.32
N GLY A 39 -8.36 -8.01 8.21
CA GLY A 39 -9.66 -8.43 7.68
C GLY A 39 -9.76 -8.59 6.16
N SER A 40 -8.64 -8.49 5.44
CA SER A 40 -8.60 -8.73 3.98
C SER A 40 -8.31 -10.21 3.68
N ALA A 41 -8.95 -10.74 2.62
CA ALA A 41 -8.83 -12.14 2.21
C ALA A 41 -7.75 -12.39 1.13
N ALA A 42 -7.02 -11.35 0.69
CA ALA A 42 -5.99 -11.52 -0.34
C ALA A 42 -4.84 -12.39 0.19
N ARG A 43 -4.23 -13.17 -0.70
CA ARG A 43 -3.18 -14.13 -0.34
C ARG A 43 -1.85 -13.80 -0.99
N PRO A 44 -0.71 -14.19 -0.37
CA PRO A 44 0.58 -14.07 -1.01
C PRO A 44 0.62 -14.74 -2.39
N GLY A 45 1.30 -14.12 -3.35
CA GLY A 45 1.32 -14.51 -4.77
C GLY A 45 0.19 -13.90 -5.61
N GLU A 46 -0.75 -13.17 -5.00
CA GLU A 46 -1.83 -12.52 -5.73
C GLU A 46 -1.35 -11.21 -6.38
N ARG A 47 -1.59 -11.09 -7.69
CA ARG A 47 -1.35 -9.85 -8.43
C ARG A 47 -2.43 -8.82 -8.15
N VAL A 48 -1.99 -7.62 -7.81
CA VAL A 48 -2.83 -6.50 -7.43
C VAL A 48 -2.44 -5.25 -8.19
N LEU A 49 -3.36 -4.31 -8.26
CA LEU A 49 -3.09 -2.93 -8.67
C LEU A 49 -3.15 -2.05 -7.43
N ALA A 50 -2.01 -1.48 -7.05
CA ALA A 50 -1.87 -0.58 -5.91
C ALA A 50 -1.92 0.89 -6.39
N THR A 51 -2.90 1.65 -5.93
CA THR A 51 -3.03 3.08 -6.24
C THR A 51 -2.74 3.90 -5.00
N LEU A 52 -1.59 4.57 -5.00
CA LEU A 52 -1.17 5.49 -3.95
C LEU A 52 -1.64 6.93 -4.24
N PRO A 53 -1.69 7.81 -3.24
CA PRO A 53 -2.16 9.17 -3.41
C PRO A 53 -1.33 9.94 -4.44
N GLY A 54 -1.99 10.43 -5.49
CA GLY A 54 -1.35 11.19 -6.56
C GLY A 54 -0.56 10.35 -7.57
N LEU A 55 -0.69 9.03 -7.56
CA LEU A 55 -0.14 8.12 -8.56
C LEU A 55 -1.23 7.38 -9.35
N SER A 56 -0.87 6.92 -10.53
CA SER A 56 -1.64 5.91 -11.26
C SER A 56 -1.53 4.55 -10.58
N ALA A 57 -2.45 3.64 -10.92
CA ALA A 57 -2.41 2.26 -10.45
C ALA A 57 -1.08 1.59 -10.84
N LEU A 58 -0.37 1.08 -9.84
CA LEU A 58 0.90 0.38 -9.98
C LEU A 58 0.65 -1.13 -9.94
N PRO A 59 1.09 -1.90 -10.94
CA PRO A 59 1.07 -3.35 -10.84
C PRO A 59 2.03 -3.83 -9.76
N GLY A 60 1.58 -4.79 -8.97
CA GLY A 60 2.35 -5.38 -7.90
C GLY A 60 1.82 -6.74 -7.47
N GLU A 61 2.49 -7.31 -6.49
CA GLU A 61 2.17 -8.62 -5.93
C GLU A 61 2.18 -8.54 -4.41
N LEU A 62 1.18 -9.17 -3.79
CA LEU A 62 1.20 -9.41 -2.35
C LEU A 62 2.28 -10.47 -2.07
N VAL A 63 3.39 -10.11 -1.45
CA VAL A 63 4.54 -11.03 -1.27
C VAL A 63 4.49 -11.78 0.06
N TRP A 64 3.85 -11.20 1.07
CA TRP A 64 3.63 -11.81 2.38
C TRP A 64 2.43 -11.15 3.07
N ALA A 65 1.80 -11.88 3.99
CA ALA A 65 0.74 -11.37 4.85
C ALA A 65 0.82 -12.08 6.21
N GLU A 66 1.20 -11.35 7.25
CA GLU A 66 1.48 -11.88 8.59
C GLU A 66 1.11 -10.83 9.65
N ASP A 67 0.60 -11.28 10.80
CA ASP A 67 0.24 -10.42 11.95
C ASP A 67 -0.63 -9.20 11.60
N GLY A 68 -1.59 -9.37 10.69
CA GLY A 68 -2.49 -8.29 10.25
C GLY A 68 -1.81 -7.23 9.39
N ARG A 69 -0.61 -7.50 8.86
CA ARG A 69 0.11 -6.65 7.92
C ARG A 69 0.35 -7.41 6.62
N ALA A 70 0.57 -6.67 5.55
CA ALA A 70 0.99 -7.26 4.29
C ALA A 70 2.02 -6.41 3.57
N GLY A 71 2.87 -7.07 2.81
CA GLY A 71 3.82 -6.44 1.90
C GLY A 71 3.34 -6.54 0.47
N ILE A 72 3.31 -5.41 -0.23
CA ILE A 72 3.04 -5.33 -1.66
C ILE A 72 4.33 -4.92 -2.35
N ALA A 73 4.88 -5.80 -3.18
CA ALA A 73 6.01 -5.47 -4.04
C ALA A 73 5.49 -4.90 -5.37
N PHE A 74 6.01 -3.76 -5.80
CA PHE A 74 5.70 -3.19 -7.10
C PHE A 74 6.52 -3.89 -8.18
N GLU A 75 5.92 -4.12 -9.36
CA GLU A 75 6.65 -4.72 -10.49
C GLU A 75 7.73 -3.77 -11.04
N THR A 76 7.53 -2.46 -10.90
CA THR A 76 8.49 -1.43 -11.27
C THR A 76 8.79 -0.55 -10.06
N PRO A 77 10.07 -0.27 -9.75
CA PRO A 77 10.42 0.58 -8.63
C PRO A 77 9.90 2.01 -8.83
N LEU A 78 9.50 2.64 -7.74
CA LEU A 78 9.11 4.04 -7.71
C LEU A 78 10.31 4.92 -8.03
N HIS A 79 10.06 6.01 -8.76
CA HIS A 79 11.03 7.07 -8.94
C HIS A 79 11.36 7.74 -7.59
N GLU A 80 12.60 8.17 -7.39
CA GLU A 80 13.07 8.77 -6.12
C GLU A 80 12.17 9.92 -5.63
N THR A 81 11.77 10.82 -6.53
CA THR A 81 10.90 11.97 -6.21
C THR A 81 9.51 11.54 -5.73
N VAL A 82 9.01 10.43 -6.27
CA VAL A 82 7.71 9.88 -5.87
C VAL A 82 7.81 9.24 -4.49
N LEU A 83 8.88 8.46 -4.26
CA LEU A 83 9.16 7.86 -2.98
C LEU A 83 9.31 8.93 -1.89
N ASP A 84 10.12 9.95 -2.12
CA ASP A 84 10.35 11.05 -1.19
C ASP A 84 9.04 11.77 -0.83
N ARG A 85 8.20 12.07 -1.83
CA ARG A 85 6.87 12.67 -1.59
C ARG A 85 6.00 11.79 -0.71
N LEU A 86 5.94 10.49 -0.95
CA LEU A 86 5.12 9.56 -0.17
C LEU A 86 5.66 9.39 1.25
N ALA A 87 6.98 9.31 1.42
CA ALA A 87 7.62 9.27 2.72
C ALA A 87 7.33 10.53 3.55
N GLN A 88 7.34 11.72 2.93
CA GLN A 88 6.94 12.97 3.60
C GLN A 88 5.48 12.98 4.05
N LEU A 89 4.58 12.29 3.33
CA LEU A 89 3.18 12.17 3.73
C LEU A 89 2.99 11.22 4.92
N LEU A 90 3.80 10.17 5.02
CA LEU A 90 3.80 9.21 6.13
C LEU A 90 4.44 9.77 7.41
N ALA A 91 5.42 10.68 7.28
CA ALA A 91 6.16 11.23 8.41
C ALA A 91 5.45 12.39 9.14
N ARG A 92 4.21 12.72 8.78
CA ARG A 92 3.45 13.88 9.26
C ARG A 92 2.23 13.48 10.06
#